data_AF-A0AAP8N676-F1
#
_entry.id   AF-A0AAP8N676-F1
#
_cell.length_a   1.000
_cell.length_b   1.000
_cell.length_c   1.000
_cell.angle_alpha   90.00
_cell.angle_beta   90.00
_cell.angle_gamma   90.00
#
_symmetry.space_group_name_H-M   'P 1'
#
loop_
_entity.id
_entity.type
_entity.pdbx_description
1 polymer ?
#
loop_
_entity_poly.entity_id
_entity_poly.type
_entity_poly.pdbx_seq_one_letter_code
_entity_poly.pdbx_strand_id
1 'polypeptide(L)' 'MRRLEERLKTLENEIYGNMGVWDRVQVARHPERPTTMDYINRLFTDFFECHGDRLFGDDAAIIGGIA' A
#
# COMPACT_ATOMS: atom_id res chain seq x y z
N MET A 1 18.32 25.98 -1.45
CA MET A 1 17.43 24.83 -1.30
C MET A 1 17.75 23.70 -2.28
N ARG A 2 17.87 23.94 -3.60
CA ARG A 2 18.15 22.89 -4.62
C ARG A 2 19.21 21.84 -4.30
N ARG A 3 20.37 22.26 -3.76
CA ARG A 3 21.48 21.32 -3.45
C ARG A 3 21.17 20.34 -2.31
N LEU A 4 20.27 20.70 -1.40
CA LEU A 4 19.82 19.83 -0.31
C LEU A 4 18.79 18.82 -0.83
N GLU A 5 17.89 19.24 -1.72
CA GLU A 5 16.90 18.38 -2.36
C GLU A 5 17.56 17.32 -3.25
N GLU A 6 18.58 17.70 -4.02
CA GLU A 6 19.37 16.76 -4.83
C GLU A 6 20.10 15.73 -3.97
N ARG A 7 20.73 16.16 -2.87
CA ARG A 7 21.37 15.25 -1.90
C ARG A 7 20.37 14.30 -1.26
N LEU A 8 19.18 14.78 -0.93
CA LEU A 8 18.11 13.98 -0.34
C LEU A 8 17.67 12.89 -1.33
N LYS A 9 17.47 13.25 -2.60
CA LYS A 9 17.10 12.29 -3.65
C LYS A 9 18.19 11.23 -3.90
N THR A 10 19.47 11.61 -3.85
CA THR A 10 20.58 10.66 -3.97
C THR A 10 20.58 9.66 -2.81
N LEU A 11 20.44 10.16 -1.57
CA LEU A 11 20.38 9.32 -0.38
C LEU A 11 19.18 8.37 -0.40
N GLU A 12 18.01 8.85 -0.80
CA GLU A 12 16.83 7.99 -0.96
C GLU A 12 17.11 6.84 -1.93
N ASN A 13 17.69 7.13 -3.10
CA ASN A 13 18.01 6.09 -4.08
C ASN A 13 19.05 5.08 -3.57
N GLU A 14 20.04 5.52 -2.79
CA GLU A 14 21.02 4.62 -2.18
C GLU A 14 20.37 3.70 -1.12
N ILE A 15 19.50 4.26 -0.28
CA ILE A 15 18.80 3.52 0.78
C ILE A 15 17.82 2.50 0.18
N TYR A 16 16.99 2.92 -0.78
CA TYR A 16 16.05 2.01 -1.45
C TYR A 16 16.77 1.02 -2.37
N GLY A 17 17.90 1.39 -2.97
CA GLY A 17 18.69 0.55 -3.87
C GLY A 17 19.44 -0.58 -3.17
N ASN A 18 19.91 -0.35 -1.94
CA ASN A 18 20.57 -1.36 -1.10
C ASN A 18 19.70 -1.87 0.06
N MET A 19 18.37 -1.82 -0.11
CA MET A 19 17.46 -2.22 0.96
C MET A 19 17.64 -3.70 1.32
N GLY A 20 18.05 -3.94 2.56
CA GLY A 20 18.23 -5.28 3.11
C GLY A 20 16.91 -6.04 3.21
N VAL A 21 16.98 -7.37 3.34
CA VAL A 21 15.78 -8.23 3.42
C VAL A 21 14.89 -7.81 4.60
N TRP A 22 15.48 -7.43 5.73
CA TRP A 22 14.74 -7.00 6.92
C TRP A 22 14.10 -5.62 6.75
N ASP A 23 14.80 -4.69 6.08
CA ASP A 23 14.28 -3.34 5.81
C ASP A 23 13.03 -3.40 4.90
N ARG A 24 13.03 -4.31 3.91
CA ARG A 24 11.82 -4.56 3.09
C ARG A 24 10.64 -5.03 3.92
N VAL A 25 10.87 -5.87 4.94
CA VAL A 25 9.81 -6.34 5.84
C VAL A 25 9.26 -5.19 6.69
N GLN A 26 10.11 -4.28 7.15
CA GLN A 26 9.67 -3.10 7.88
C GLN A 26 8.84 -2.16 7.02
N VAL A 27 9.29 -1.89 5.79
CA VAL A 27 8.51 -1.10 4.81
C VAL A 27 7.19 -1.79 4.49
N ALA A 28 7.20 -3.12 4.38
CA ALA A 28 5.99 -3.86 4.08
C ALA A 28 4.93 -3.78 5.20
N ARG A 29 5.36 -3.57 6.45
CA ARG A 29 4.52 -3.44 7.65
C ARG A 29 4.34 -1.99 8.10
N HIS A 30 4.76 -1.03 7.28
CA HIS A 30 4.68 0.39 7.63
C HIS A 30 3.21 0.79 7.85
N PRO A 31 2.88 1.54 8.93
CA PRO A 31 1.51 1.91 9.23
C PRO A 31 0.86 2.79 8.15
N GLU A 32 1.66 3.58 7.44
CA GLU A 32 1.19 4.40 6.31
C GLU A 32 1.17 3.66 4.97
N ARG A 33 1.40 2.33 4.96
CA ARG A 33 1.33 1.57 3.72
C ARG A 33 -0.11 1.62 3.19
N PRO A 34 -0.33 2.03 1.93
CA PRO A 34 -1.67 2.11 1.37
C PRO A 34 -2.39 0.77 1.49
N THR A 35 -3.63 0.82 1.96
CA THR A 35 -4.49 -0.34 2.12
C THR A 35 -5.09 -0.75 0.78
N THR A 36 -5.68 -1.94 0.69
CA THR A 36 -6.38 -2.40 -0.51
C THR A 36 -7.44 -1.39 -0.97
N MET A 37 -8.13 -0.75 -0.03
CA MET A 37 -9.14 0.28 -0.32
C MET A 37 -8.54 1.55 -0.94
N ASP A 38 -7.34 1.95 -0.53
CA ASP A 38 -6.62 3.08 -1.12
C ASP A 38 -6.28 2.83 -2.59
N TYR A 39 -5.93 1.60 -2.94
CA TYR A 39 -5.70 1.22 -4.34
C TYR A 39 -6.99 1.16 -5.13
N ILE A 40 -8.03 0.55 -4.59
CA ILE A 40 -9.35 0.44 -5.24
C ILE A 40 -9.89 1.84 -5.58
N ASN A 41 -9.89 2.76 -4.62
CA ASN A 41 -10.36 4.14 -4.83
C ASN A 41 -9.52 4.95 -5.83
N ARG A 42 -8.24 4.61 -6.01
CA ARG A 42 -7.35 5.28 -6.99
C ARG A 42 -7.45 4.68 -8.38
N LEU A 43 -7.79 3.40 -8.50
CA LEU A 43 -7.79 2.66 -9.75
C LEU A 43 -9.18 2.54 -10.39
N PHE A 44 -10.23 2.51 -9.56
CA PHE A 44 -11.61 2.26 -9.98
C PHE A 44 -12.54 3.34 -9.43
N THR A 45 -13.57 3.69 -10.19
CA THR A 45 -14.54 4.75 -9.82
C THR A 45 -15.86 4.16 -9.32
N ASP A 46 -16.25 2.97 -9.80
CA ASP A 46 -17.52 2.30 -9.49
C ASP A 46 -17.28 0.92 -8.83
N PHE A 47 -16.43 0.85 -7.82
CA PHE A 47 -16.21 -0.41 -7.09
C PHE A 47 -17.44 -0.76 -6.26
N PHE A 48 -18.08 -1.87 -6.62
CA PHE A 48 -19.17 -2.46 -5.87
C PHE A 48 -18.61 -3.54 -4.94
N GLU A 49 -18.52 -3.21 -3.65
CA GLU A 49 -18.08 -4.15 -2.62
C GLU A 49 -19.12 -5.28 -2.44
N CYS A 50 -18.67 -6.51 -2.66
CA CYS A 50 -19.47 -7.71 -2.51
C CYS A 50 -19.20 -8.31 -1.14
N HIS A 51 -20.15 -8.11 -0.23
CA HIS A 51 -20.09 -8.61 1.14
C HIS A 51 -20.70 -10.01 1.29
N GLY A 52 -20.14 -10.81 2.20
CA GLY A 52 -20.76 -12.01 2.75
C GLY A 52 -20.40 -13.35 2.09
N ASP A 53 -20.07 -14.33 2.93
CA ASP A 53 -19.83 -15.73 2.56
C ASP A 53 -21.12 -16.59 2.45
N ARG A 54 -22.29 -15.95 2.55
CA ARG A 54 -23.64 -16.57 2.58
C ARG A 54 -23.86 -17.63 3.66
N LEU A 55 -22.93 -17.87 4.58
CA LEU A 55 -23.03 -18.97 5.54
C LEU A 55 -22.79 -18.58 7.01
N PHE A 56 -21.89 -17.65 7.32
CA PHE A 56 -21.50 -17.44 8.72
C PHE A 56 -21.15 -16.00 9.14
N GLY A 57 -20.89 -15.09 8.19
CA GLY A 57 -20.73 -13.67 8.50
C GLY A 57 -19.85 -12.93 7.51
N ASP A 58 -20.02 -11.61 7.44
CA ASP A 58 -19.18 -10.75 6.63
C ASP A 58 -17.81 -10.57 7.31
N ASP A 59 -16.74 -11.02 6.66
CA ASP A 59 -15.38 -10.88 7.20
C ASP A 59 -14.80 -9.53 6.79
N ALA A 60 -14.72 -8.61 7.76
CA ALA A 60 -14.12 -7.29 7.57
C ALA A 60 -12.63 -7.33 7.17
N ALA A 61 -11.96 -8.49 7.22
CA ALA A 61 -10.59 -8.65 6.76
C ALA A 61 -10.47 -8.86 5.24
N ILE A 62 -11.57 -9.18 4.53
CA ILE A 62 -11.56 -9.47 3.10
C ILE A 62 -12.48 -8.49 2.37
N ILE A 63 -11.87 -7.53 1.69
CA ILE A 63 -12.56 -6.60 0.79
C ILE A 63 -12.48 -7.18 -0.62
N GLY A 64 -13.62 -7.52 -1.21
CA GLY A 64 -13.73 -8.06 -2.55
C GLY A 64 -14.99 -7.53 -3.23
N GLY A 65 -14.93 -7.28 -4.53
CA GLY A 65 -16.00 -6.59 -5.24
C GLY A 65 -15.75 -6.54 -6.75
N ILE A 66 -16.73 -6.03 -7.49
CA ILE A 66 -16.63 -5.85 -8.94
C ILE A 66 -16.49 -4.35 -9.21
N ALA A 67 -15.55 -3.97 -10.08
CA ALA A 67 -15.38 -2.61 -10.59
C ALA A 67 -15.35 -2.62 -12.12
#